data_AF-A0A5D8Z5J9-F1
#
_entry.id   AF-A0A5D8Z5J9-F1
#
_cell.length_a   1.000
_cell.length_b   1.000
_cell.length_c   1.000
_cell.angle_alpha   90.00
_cell.angle_beta   90.00
_cell.angle_gamma   90.00
#
_symmetry.space_group_name_H-M   'P 1'
#
loop_
_entity.id
_entity.type
_entity.pdbx_description
1 polymer ?
#
loop_
_entity_poly.entity_id
_entity_poly.type
_entity_poly.pdbx_seq_one_letter_code
_entity_poly.pdbx_strand_id
1 'polypeptide(L)'
;MTVEISTPSDVIGFWREAGPSKWFARDDAFDLQCQGLLSLHFAAARGDLDAWRNDAAGLLALLVLLDQIPRNVFRGSAHSYATDPLAKSLAVHAIAAGFDLATDEPLRMFFYLPFEHSESLDDQRLALQLHRERLTTPDADRWARLHLDIIERFGRFPHRNAALGRESTPAERAFLAEGGFAG
;
A
#
# COMPACT_ATOMS: atom_id res chain seq x y z
N MET A 1 8.61 -26.43 -10.55
CA MET A 1 9.52 -25.89 -9.52
C MET A 1 9.00 -24.51 -9.18
N THR A 2 8.49 -24.31 -7.97
CA THR A 2 8.13 -22.97 -7.49
C THR A 2 9.43 -22.20 -7.32
N VAL A 3 9.58 -21.06 -7.99
CA VAL A 3 10.72 -20.16 -7.80
C VAL A 3 10.69 -19.70 -6.35
N GLU A 4 11.79 -19.90 -5.62
CA GLU A 4 11.93 -19.42 -4.25
C GLU A 4 12.08 -17.90 -4.28
N ILE A 5 11.12 -17.18 -3.69
CA ILE A 5 11.18 -15.71 -3.59
C ILE A 5 11.94 -15.35 -2.33
N SER A 6 13.14 -14.79 -2.47
CA SER A 6 14.01 -14.49 -1.32
C SER A 6 14.74 -13.15 -1.40
N THR A 7 14.80 -12.51 -2.58
CA THR A 7 15.52 -11.25 -2.80
C THR A 7 14.56 -10.09 -3.15
N PRO A 8 15.01 -8.81 -3.08
CA PRO A 8 14.20 -7.69 -3.54
C PRO A 8 13.74 -7.84 -4.99
N SER A 9 14.63 -8.30 -5.87
CA SER A 9 14.35 -8.51 -7.28
C SER A 9 13.27 -9.56 -7.52
N ASP A 10 13.25 -10.63 -6.72
CA ASP A 10 12.22 -11.66 -6.82
C ASP A 10 10.84 -11.12 -6.40
N VAL A 11 10.79 -10.34 -5.31
CA VAL A 11 9.55 -9.70 -4.83
C VAL A 11 9.01 -8.71 -5.88
N ILE A 12 9.88 -7.86 -6.42
CA ILE A 12 9.51 -6.91 -7.48
C ILE A 12 9.10 -7.64 -8.75
N GLY A 13 9.80 -8.71 -9.12
CA GLY A 13 9.49 -9.55 -10.27
C GLY A 13 8.10 -10.15 -10.16
N PHE A 14 7.80 -10.81 -9.04
CA PHE A 14 6.48 -11.35 -8.72
C PHE A 14 5.38 -10.27 -8.84
N TRP A 15 5.61 -9.10 -8.26
CA TRP A 15 4.63 -8.02 -8.28
C TRP A 15 4.45 -7.44 -9.69
N ARG A 16 5.53 -7.23 -10.43
CA ARG A 16 5.52 -6.72 -11.81
C ARG A 16 4.82 -7.69 -12.77
N GLU A 17 5.05 -8.99 -12.63
CA GLU A 17 4.42 -10.04 -13.44
C GLU A 17 2.90 -10.14 -13.20
N ALA A 18 2.45 -9.89 -11.96
CA ALA A 18 1.03 -9.84 -11.64
C ALA A 18 0.31 -8.71 -12.39
N GLY A 19 0.94 -7.54 -12.43
CA GLY A 19 0.49 -6.38 -13.20
C GLY A 19 -0.76 -5.67 -12.64
N PRO A 20 -1.14 -4.53 -13.26
CA PRO A 20 -2.17 -3.62 -12.74
C PRO A 20 -3.57 -4.23 -12.66
N SER A 21 -3.86 -5.27 -13.44
CA SER A 21 -5.14 -5.99 -13.35
C SER A 21 -5.30 -6.76 -12.04
N LYS A 22 -4.20 -7.05 -11.33
CA LYS A 22 -4.19 -7.82 -10.07
C LYS A 22 -3.86 -6.99 -8.84
N TRP A 23 -3.12 -5.88 -8.99
CA TRP A 23 -2.65 -5.09 -7.84
C TRP A 23 -3.77 -4.56 -6.95
N PHE A 24 -4.88 -4.11 -7.56
CA PHE A 24 -5.99 -3.47 -6.85
C PHE A 24 -7.31 -4.23 -6.96
N ALA A 25 -7.34 -5.34 -7.71
CA ALA A 25 -8.51 -6.19 -7.82
C ALA A 25 -8.46 -7.28 -6.75
N ARG A 26 -9.63 -7.67 -6.23
CA ARG A 26 -9.74 -8.92 -5.49
C ARG A 26 -9.65 -10.09 -6.46
N ASP A 27 -8.66 -10.95 -6.23
CA ASP A 27 -8.44 -12.19 -6.97
C ASP A 27 -7.96 -13.25 -5.97
N ASP A 28 -8.85 -14.16 -5.58
CA ASP A 28 -8.55 -15.18 -4.56
C ASP A 28 -7.40 -16.11 -4.99
N ALA A 29 -7.17 -16.31 -6.30
CA ALA A 29 -6.05 -17.10 -6.79
C ALA A 29 -4.73 -16.34 -6.68
N PHE A 30 -4.72 -15.03 -6.94
CA PHE A 30 -3.56 -14.19 -6.71
C PHE A 30 -3.27 -14.02 -5.21
N ASP A 31 -4.30 -13.88 -4.38
CA ASP A 31 -4.15 -13.80 -2.93
C ASP A 31 -3.49 -15.07 -2.37
N LEU A 32 -3.83 -16.25 -2.91
CA LEU A 32 -3.16 -17.51 -2.57
C LEU A 32 -1.68 -17.51 -2.99
N GLN A 33 -1.33 -16.90 -4.12
CA GLN A 33 0.07 -16.75 -4.54
C GLN A 33 0.83 -15.80 -3.60
N CYS A 34 0.20 -14.70 -3.17
CA CYS A 34 0.77 -13.76 -2.19
C CYS A 34 1.07 -14.41 -0.84
N GLN A 35 0.41 -15.52 -0.47
CA GLN A 35 0.76 -16.26 0.75
C GLN A 35 2.20 -16.80 0.72
N GLY A 36 2.76 -17.04 -0.47
CA GLY A 36 4.17 -17.42 -0.64
C GLY A 36 5.17 -16.38 -0.14
N LEU A 37 4.73 -15.12 0.06
CA LEU A 37 5.55 -14.01 0.56
C LEU A 37 5.41 -13.79 2.08
N LEU A 38 4.60 -14.59 2.79
CA LEU A 38 4.34 -14.37 4.22
C LEU A 38 5.61 -14.45 5.07
N SER A 39 6.53 -15.36 4.77
CA SER A 39 7.81 -15.48 5.50
C SER A 39 8.62 -14.18 5.41
N LEU A 40 8.70 -13.59 4.21
CA LEU A 40 9.37 -12.31 3.96
C LEU A 40 8.60 -11.13 4.57
N HIS A 41 7.27 -11.12 4.50
CA HIS A 41 6.44 -10.12 5.18
C HIS A 41 6.75 -10.09 6.68
N PHE A 42 6.77 -11.25 7.34
CA PHE A 42 7.08 -11.33 8.76
C PHE A 42 8.54 -10.96 9.07
N ALA A 43 9.49 -11.32 8.20
CA ALA A 43 10.89 -10.90 8.35
C ALA A 43 11.04 -9.38 8.23
N ALA A 44 10.40 -8.76 7.22
CA ALA A 44 10.35 -7.31 7.06
C ALA A 44 9.72 -6.62 8.28
N ALA A 45 8.61 -7.16 8.78
CA ALA A 45 7.91 -6.60 9.95
C ALA A 45 8.73 -6.66 11.25
N ARG A 46 9.66 -7.62 11.37
CA ARG A 46 10.62 -7.71 12.49
C ARG A 46 11.88 -6.87 12.31
N GLY A 47 12.10 -6.29 11.13
CA GLY A 47 13.34 -5.57 10.80
C GLY A 47 14.50 -6.47 10.33
N ASP A 48 14.25 -7.77 10.12
CA ASP A 48 15.30 -8.72 9.70
C ASP A 48 15.84 -8.41 8.29
N LEU A 49 15.12 -7.60 7.51
CA LEU A 49 15.46 -7.20 6.15
C LEU A 49 15.95 -5.74 6.06
N ASP A 50 16.44 -5.15 7.15
CA ASP A 50 16.85 -3.73 7.20
C ASP A 50 17.91 -3.33 6.17
N ALA A 51 18.75 -4.27 5.73
CA ALA A 51 19.72 -4.02 4.67
C ALA A 51 19.07 -3.61 3.33
N TRP A 52 17.80 -3.95 3.09
CA TRP A 52 17.06 -3.60 1.88
C TRP A 52 16.68 -2.11 1.84
N ARG A 53 16.84 -1.37 2.95
CA ARG A 53 16.53 0.07 3.00
C ARG A 53 17.56 0.95 2.27
N ASN A 54 18.66 0.36 1.79
CA ASN A 54 19.83 1.09 1.30
C ASN A 54 19.76 1.47 -0.19
N ASP A 55 18.79 0.95 -0.94
CA ASP A 55 18.58 1.28 -2.35
C ASP A 55 17.10 1.26 -2.74
N ALA A 56 16.82 1.70 -3.98
CA ALA A 56 15.46 1.82 -4.48
C ALA A 56 14.73 0.48 -4.64
N ALA A 57 15.43 -0.57 -5.08
CA ALA A 57 14.82 -1.88 -5.30
C ALA A 57 14.46 -2.54 -3.96
N GLY A 58 15.36 -2.49 -2.99
CA GLY A 58 15.12 -3.00 -1.65
C GLY A 58 13.95 -2.29 -0.96
N LEU A 59 13.87 -0.95 -1.04
CA LEU A 59 12.74 -0.22 -0.47
C LEU A 59 11.42 -0.53 -1.17
N LEU A 60 11.40 -0.58 -2.51
CA LEU A 60 10.19 -0.97 -3.23
C LEU A 60 9.72 -2.37 -2.81
N ALA A 61 10.63 -3.33 -2.69
CA ALA A 61 10.30 -4.68 -2.23
C ALA A 61 9.73 -4.68 -0.80
N LEU A 62 10.33 -3.91 0.12
CA LEU A 62 9.80 -3.75 1.48
C LEU A 62 8.39 -3.13 1.48
N LEU A 63 8.14 -2.14 0.63
CA LEU A 63 6.82 -1.52 0.50
C LEU A 63 5.79 -2.50 -0.05
N VAL A 64 6.13 -3.31 -1.05
CA VAL A 64 5.25 -4.40 -1.49
C VAL A 64 4.94 -5.35 -0.33
N LEU A 65 5.96 -5.80 0.41
CA LEU A 65 5.80 -6.74 1.53
C LEU A 65 4.98 -6.18 2.71
N LEU A 66 5.09 -4.88 3.00
CA LEU A 66 4.52 -4.27 4.21
C LEU A 66 3.25 -3.47 3.96
N ASP A 67 3.01 -3.03 2.73
CA ASP A 67 1.83 -2.27 2.35
C ASP A 67 0.90 -3.10 1.47
N GLN A 68 1.41 -3.78 0.45
CA GLN A 68 0.55 -4.49 -0.52
C GLN A 68 0.16 -5.89 -0.05
N ILE A 69 1.13 -6.74 0.29
CA ILE A 69 0.88 -8.15 0.69
C ILE A 69 -0.13 -8.29 1.83
N PRO A 70 -0.13 -7.46 2.89
CA PRO A 70 -1.14 -7.56 3.95
C PRO A 70 -2.58 -7.33 3.46
N ARG A 71 -2.77 -6.50 2.42
CA ARG A 71 -4.08 -6.20 1.83
C ARG A 71 -4.60 -7.35 0.97
N ASN A 72 -3.71 -8.19 0.43
CA ASN A 72 -4.07 -9.44 -0.26
C ASN A 72 -4.31 -10.60 0.71
N VAL A 73 -3.40 -10.80 1.67
CA VAL A 73 -3.38 -12.05 2.47
C VAL A 73 -4.28 -11.98 3.70
N PHE A 74 -4.51 -10.79 4.27
CA PHE A 74 -5.24 -10.63 5.54
C PHE A 74 -6.60 -9.94 5.40
N ARG A 75 -7.22 -10.01 4.20
CA ARG A 75 -8.45 -9.30 3.86
C ARG A 75 -9.50 -9.37 4.97
N GLY A 76 -10.10 -8.22 5.26
CA GLY A 76 -11.19 -8.10 6.24
C GLY A 76 -10.74 -8.18 7.70
N SER A 77 -9.43 -8.20 7.99
CA SER A 77 -8.90 -8.20 9.36
C SER A 77 -8.01 -6.98 9.62
N ALA A 78 -7.82 -6.64 10.90
CA ALA A 78 -6.87 -5.60 11.33
C ALA A 78 -5.43 -5.85 10.82
N HIS A 79 -5.06 -7.10 10.54
CA HIS A 79 -3.73 -7.43 10.03
C HIS A 79 -3.45 -6.85 8.64
N SER A 80 -4.46 -6.52 7.83
CA SER A 80 -4.26 -5.80 6.57
C SER A 80 -3.65 -4.41 6.74
N TYR A 81 -3.72 -3.83 7.94
CA TYR A 81 -3.26 -2.47 8.23
C TYR A 81 -2.14 -2.43 9.29
N ALA A 82 -1.79 -3.59 9.86
CA ALA A 82 -0.90 -3.66 11.03
C ALA A 82 0.51 -3.13 10.75
N THR A 83 0.99 -3.25 9.51
CA THR A 83 2.31 -2.78 9.08
C THR A 83 2.29 -1.43 8.36
N ASP A 84 1.13 -0.78 8.21
CA ASP A 84 0.99 0.53 7.57
C ASP A 84 1.96 1.58 8.18
N PRO A 85 2.10 1.71 9.51
CA PRO A 85 3.04 2.69 10.08
C PRO A 85 4.50 2.45 9.69
N LEU A 86 4.91 1.18 9.60
CA LEU A 86 6.27 0.81 9.19
C LEU A 86 6.48 1.07 7.70
N ALA A 87 5.51 0.70 6.85
CA ALA A 87 5.56 0.99 5.42
C ALA A 87 5.65 2.50 5.16
N LYS A 88 4.88 3.32 5.89
CA LYS A 88 4.96 4.78 5.79
C LYS A 88 6.34 5.32 6.18
N SER A 89 6.93 4.82 7.27
CA SER A 89 8.29 5.21 7.67
C SER A 89 9.32 4.91 6.58
N LEU A 90 9.18 3.80 5.86
CA LEU A 90 10.06 3.43 4.75
C LEU A 90 9.82 4.29 3.52
N ALA A 91 8.56 4.62 3.23
CA ALA A 91 8.21 5.55 2.16
C ALA A 91 8.83 6.93 2.39
N VAL A 92 8.74 7.48 3.61
CA VAL A 92 9.40 8.75 3.98
C VAL A 92 10.89 8.71 3.67
N HIS A 93 11.58 7.64 4.07
CA HIS A 93 13.00 7.45 3.76
C HIS A 93 13.26 7.38 2.25
N ALA A 94 12.45 6.63 1.50
CA ALA A 94 12.57 6.50 0.06
C ALA A 94 12.42 7.85 -0.67
N ILE A 95 11.41 8.65 -0.30
CA ILE A 95 11.17 9.97 -0.87
C ILE A 95 12.32 10.93 -0.56
N ALA A 96 12.84 10.92 0.67
CA ALA A 96 13.96 11.76 1.08
C ALA A 96 15.25 11.41 0.34
N ALA A 97 15.47 10.13 0.04
CA ALA A 97 16.62 9.64 -0.71
C ALA A 97 16.45 9.73 -2.25
N GLY A 98 15.28 10.12 -2.75
CA GLY A 98 14.97 10.19 -4.19
C GLY A 98 14.85 8.84 -4.89
N PHE A 99 14.63 7.77 -4.12
CA PHE A 99 14.59 6.40 -4.64
C PHE A 99 13.32 6.08 -5.43
N ASP A 100 12.23 6.79 -5.17
CA ASP A 100 11.02 6.75 -5.98
C ASP A 100 11.29 7.22 -7.43
N LEU A 101 12.03 8.33 -7.59
CA LEU A 101 12.38 8.87 -8.90
C LEU A 101 13.40 8.00 -9.65
N ALA A 102 14.21 7.22 -8.93
CA ALA A 102 15.11 6.22 -9.51
C ALA A 102 14.39 4.94 -9.97
N THR A 103 13.09 4.79 -9.67
CA THR A 103 12.27 3.63 -10.05
C THR A 103 11.41 3.95 -11.28
N ASP A 104 11.21 2.97 -12.15
CA ASP A 104 10.29 3.06 -13.31
C ASP A 104 8.88 3.47 -12.86
N GLU A 105 8.26 4.38 -13.61
CA GLU A 105 6.95 4.95 -13.26
C GLU A 105 5.84 3.93 -12.95
N PRO A 106 5.69 2.80 -13.67
CA PRO A 106 4.64 1.82 -13.37
C PRO A 106 4.70 1.24 -11.96
N LEU A 107 5.87 1.24 -11.33
CA LEU A 107 6.05 0.78 -9.94
C LEU A 107 6.27 1.93 -8.96
N ARG A 108 6.53 3.15 -9.46
CA ARG A 108 6.81 4.31 -8.62
C ARG A 108 5.66 4.66 -7.67
N MET A 109 4.41 4.44 -8.09
CA MET A 109 3.23 4.72 -7.24
C MET A 109 3.25 3.96 -5.91
N PHE A 110 3.90 2.79 -5.82
CA PHE A 110 3.97 2.01 -4.58
C PHE A 110 4.79 2.71 -3.48
N PHE A 111 5.62 3.70 -3.83
CA PHE A 111 6.25 4.59 -2.85
C PHE A 111 5.29 5.59 -2.21
N TYR A 112 4.14 5.84 -2.83
CA TYR A 112 3.20 6.89 -2.42
C TYR A 112 1.98 6.32 -1.70
N LEU A 113 1.59 5.08 -2.03
CA LEU A 113 0.45 4.40 -1.42
C LEU A 113 0.50 4.35 0.11
N PRO A 114 1.65 4.18 0.81
CA PRO A 114 1.67 4.23 2.26
C PRO A 114 1.17 5.55 2.87
N PHE A 115 1.31 6.67 2.15
CA PHE A 115 0.74 7.96 2.55
C PHE A 115 -0.77 7.99 2.26
N GLU A 116 -1.19 7.52 1.08
CA GLU A 116 -2.61 7.38 0.67
C GLU A 116 -3.39 6.44 1.60
N HIS A 117 -2.71 5.46 2.19
CA HIS A 117 -3.29 4.54 3.16
C HIS A 117 -3.33 5.07 4.60
N SER A 118 -2.70 6.21 4.89
CA SER A 118 -2.65 6.77 6.23
C SER A 118 -3.93 7.52 6.59
N GLU A 119 -4.44 7.35 7.80
CA GLU A 119 -5.56 8.13 8.34
C GLU A 119 -5.08 9.48 8.91
N SER A 120 -4.30 10.22 8.12
CA SER A 120 -3.68 11.51 8.48
C SER A 120 -3.86 12.50 7.33
N LEU A 121 -4.42 13.66 7.63
CA LEU A 121 -4.72 14.67 6.61
C LEU A 121 -3.46 15.19 5.89
N ASP A 122 -2.37 15.35 6.62
CA ASP A 122 -1.10 15.81 6.02
C ASP A 122 -0.47 14.74 5.12
N ASP A 123 -0.59 13.46 5.50
CA ASP A 123 -0.13 12.35 4.66
C ASP A 123 -0.96 12.26 3.37
N GLN A 124 -2.28 12.47 3.44
CA GLN A 124 -3.14 12.50 2.24
C GLN A 124 -2.78 13.63 1.28
N ARG A 125 -2.50 14.83 1.80
CA ARG A 125 -2.04 15.97 0.98
C ARG A 125 -0.70 15.68 0.32
N LEU A 126 0.22 15.06 1.04
CA LEU A 126 1.51 14.64 0.50
C LEU A 126 1.34 13.57 -0.59
N ALA A 127 0.50 12.55 -0.36
CA ALA A 127 0.18 11.54 -1.38
C ALA A 127 -0.33 12.20 -2.67
N LEU A 128 -1.31 13.09 -2.54
CA LEU A 128 -1.87 13.82 -3.67
C LEU A 128 -0.80 14.64 -4.42
N GLN A 129 0.07 15.33 -3.70
CA GLN A 129 1.16 16.09 -4.30
C GLN A 129 2.14 15.18 -5.06
N LEU A 130 2.60 14.09 -4.42
CA LEU A 130 3.54 13.15 -5.03
C LEU A 130 2.98 12.53 -6.32
N HIS A 131 1.71 12.13 -6.32
CA HIS A 131 1.06 11.61 -7.51
C HIS A 131 1.01 12.63 -8.65
N ARG A 132 0.72 13.91 -8.36
CA ARG A 132 0.63 14.97 -9.38
C ARG A 132 1.99 15.39 -9.94
N GLU A 133 3.00 15.45 -9.09
CA GLU A 133 4.31 16.00 -9.46
C GLU A 133 5.25 14.95 -10.04
N ARG A 134 5.10 13.68 -9.66
CA ARG A 134 6.11 12.63 -9.93
C ARG A 134 5.60 11.47 -10.78
N LEU A 135 4.34 11.47 -11.18
CA LEU A 135 3.77 10.53 -12.16
C LEU A 135 3.29 11.33 -13.38
N THR A 136 3.52 10.78 -14.57
CA THR A 136 3.15 11.40 -15.86
C THR A 136 1.88 10.79 -16.45
N THR A 137 1.47 9.63 -15.96
CA THR A 137 0.24 8.97 -16.36
C THR A 137 -0.98 9.89 -16.15
N PRO A 138 -1.85 10.06 -17.16
CA PRO A 138 -3.05 10.87 -17.01
C PRO A 138 -3.92 10.38 -15.85
N ASP A 139 -4.41 11.34 -15.04
CA ASP A 139 -5.28 11.06 -13.90
C ASP A 139 -4.64 10.15 -12.82
N ALA A 140 -3.31 10.12 -12.75
CA ALA A 140 -2.56 9.36 -11.75
C ALA A 140 -2.90 9.74 -10.30
N ASP A 141 -3.46 10.94 -10.07
CA ASP A 141 -3.85 11.44 -8.75
C ASP A 141 -5.32 11.12 -8.38
N ARG A 142 -6.08 10.44 -9.26
CA ARG A 142 -7.50 10.16 -9.04
C ARG A 142 -7.78 9.48 -7.70
N TRP A 143 -7.03 8.43 -7.38
CA TRP A 143 -7.24 7.66 -6.16
C TRP A 143 -6.77 8.42 -4.92
N ALA A 144 -5.64 9.13 -5.01
CA ALA A 144 -5.18 10.00 -3.94
C ALA A 144 -6.19 11.13 -3.63
N ARG A 145 -6.86 11.71 -4.64
CA ARG A 145 -7.97 12.67 -4.42
C ARG A 145 -9.13 12.04 -3.66
N LEU A 146 -9.56 10.84 -4.07
CA LEU A 146 -10.67 10.15 -3.42
C LEU A 146 -10.34 9.81 -1.95
N HIS A 147 -9.13 9.36 -1.67
CA HIS A 147 -8.69 9.08 -0.29
C HIS A 147 -8.62 10.35 0.55
N LEU A 148 -8.10 11.45 0.00
CA LEU A 148 -8.10 12.76 0.66
C LEU A 148 -9.52 13.20 1.02
N ASP A 149 -10.47 13.14 0.08
CA ASP A 149 -11.87 13.55 0.32
C ASP A 149 -12.51 12.75 1.48
N ILE A 150 -12.20 11.45 1.58
CA ILE A 150 -12.70 10.59 2.67
C ILE A 150 -12.09 11.00 4.01
N ILE A 151 -10.78 11.23 4.06
CA ILE A 151 -10.08 11.66 5.27
C ILE A 151 -10.47 13.07 5.68
N GLU A 152 -10.68 14.01 4.74
CA GLU A 152 -11.22 15.34 5.05
C GLU A 152 -12.62 15.26 5.65
N ARG A 153 -13.46 14.35 5.15
CA ARG A 153 -14.84 14.20 5.61
C ARG A 153 -14.97 13.49 6.95
N PHE A 154 -14.18 12.44 7.19
CA PHE A 154 -14.38 11.53 8.34
C PHE A 154 -13.18 11.46 9.30
N GLY A 155 -12.02 12.00 8.92
CA GLY A 155 -10.77 11.89 9.67
C GLY A 155 -10.16 10.48 9.69
N ARG A 156 -10.78 9.51 9.02
CA ARG A 156 -10.42 8.09 8.96
C ARG A 156 -11.13 7.40 7.80
N PHE A 157 -10.79 6.16 7.50
CA PHE A 157 -11.44 5.35 6.47
C PHE A 157 -12.60 4.51 7.05
N PRO A 158 -13.87 4.83 6.74
CA PRO A 158 -15.00 4.12 7.35
C PRO A 158 -15.07 2.63 7.03
N HIS A 159 -14.57 2.20 5.86
CA HIS A 159 -14.56 0.79 5.48
C HIS A 159 -13.67 -0.08 6.38
N ARG A 160 -12.68 0.52 7.05
CA ARG A 160 -11.81 -0.19 8.00
C ARG A 160 -12.44 -0.39 9.38
N ASN A 161 -13.59 0.25 9.66
CA ASN A 161 -14.16 0.29 11.00
C ASN A 161 -14.41 -1.11 11.58
N ALA A 162 -15.05 -2.01 10.82
CA ALA A 162 -15.32 -3.36 11.29
C ALA A 162 -14.02 -4.15 11.57
N ALA A 163 -13.07 -4.12 10.65
CA ALA A 163 -11.79 -4.80 10.78
C ALA A 163 -10.95 -4.28 11.97
N LEU A 164 -11.09 -3.00 12.31
CA LEU A 164 -10.39 -2.33 13.41
C LEU A 164 -11.21 -2.27 14.71
N GLY A 165 -12.39 -2.89 14.77
CA GLY A 165 -13.24 -2.88 15.97
C GLY A 165 -13.80 -1.52 16.34
N ARG A 166 -13.95 -0.60 15.38
CA ARG A 166 -14.49 0.75 15.57
C ARG A 166 -15.99 0.77 15.31
N GLU A 167 -16.72 1.54 16.11
CA GLU A 167 -18.12 1.85 15.80
C GLU A 167 -18.20 2.92 14.71
N SER A 168 -18.96 2.62 13.65
CA SER A 168 -19.26 3.60 12.60
C SER A 168 -20.31 4.60 13.09
N THR A 169 -20.09 5.89 12.82
CA THR A 169 -21.08 6.95 13.02
C THR A 169 -22.26 6.83 12.05
N PRO A 170 -23.39 7.51 12.27
CA PRO A 170 -24.50 7.54 11.31
C PRO A 170 -24.07 7.98 9.90
N ALA A 171 -23.23 9.01 9.79
CA ALA A 171 -22.75 9.54 8.51
C ALA A 171 -21.85 8.53 7.78
N GLU A 172 -20.98 7.84 8.52
CA GLU A 172 -20.12 6.77 7.98
C GLU A 172 -20.96 5.58 7.48
N ARG A 173 -22.00 5.17 8.22
CA ARG A 173 -22.91 4.09 7.79
C ARG A 173 -23.67 4.46 6.52
N ALA A 174 -24.17 5.69 6.42
CA ALA A 174 -24.84 6.17 5.21
C ALA A 174 -23.89 6.16 4.01
N PHE A 175 -22.67 6.67 4.17
CA PHE A 175 -21.64 6.65 3.14
C PHE A 175 -21.32 5.24 2.64
N LEU A 176 -21.19 4.26 3.55
CA LEU A 176 -20.95 2.86 3.18
C LEU A 176 -22.15 2.22 2.47
N ALA A 177 -23.38 2.56 2.86
CA ALA A 177 -24.61 2.03 2.26
C ALA A 177 -24.85 2.53 0.82
N GLU A 178 -24.35 3.72 0.48
CA GLU A 178 -24.46 4.33 -0.86
C GLU A 178 -23.41 3.81 -1.85
N GLY A 179 -22.66 2.76 -1.50
CA GLY A 179 -21.62 2.16 -2.33
C GLY A 179 -20.20 2.51 -1.90
N GLY A 180 -20.02 3.61 -1.15
CA GLY A 180 -18.80 3.98 -0.43
C GLY A 180 -17.48 3.81 -1.19
N PHE A 181 -16.40 3.70 -0.41
CA PHE A 181 -15.09 3.26 -0.88
C PHE A 181 -14.73 1.97 -0.15
N ALA A 182 -14.34 0.93 -0.87
CA ALA A 182 -14.16 -0.42 -0.32
C ALA A 182 -12.72 -0.76 0.09
N GLY A 183 -11.74 0.10 -0.23
CA GLY A 183 -10.32 -0.22 -0.10
C GLY A 183 -9.81 -0.94 -1.34
#